data_AF-A0A6A4YAJ4-F1
#
_entry.id   AF-A0A6A4YAJ4-F1
#
_cell.length_a   1.000
_cell.length_b   1.000
_cell.length_c   1.000
_cell.angle_alpha   90.00
_cell.angle_beta   90.00
_cell.angle_gamma   90.00
#
_symmetry.space_group_name_H-M   'P 1'
#
loop_
_entity.id
_entity.type
_entity.pdbx_description
1 polymer ?
#
loop_
_entity_poly.entity_id
_entity_poly.type
_entity_poly.pdbx_seq_one_letter_code
_entity_poly.pdbx_strand_id
1 'polypeptide(L)'
;LVSAVASAAPVVHDNDTTTFFYEQTIAVPSYLIALVIGAVESREIGPRTRVWCEPSLVDAAAFEFAQTEEFIQHAEAIMKQEYVWGRYDLVCLPPSFPLGGMENPCLTFATPTLIAGDRSLADVIAHEIAHSWTGNLITNHTWEDFWLNEGWTMWLQRKIMARIYSDLHFDFDASIGWNGLQSSVDQYGADHEFTKLVPNLDRCDPDDSFSRVPYEKGFNLLYFLSKLVGDDLFEGFAQAYVQHFKYKTVTSAQFQAYFIAYFQPTKATELATIDWDTWYHAPGMPAKPAFDTTIAAASHALARRWLEASVAATEAAAFAQASDVAGWTSSQLVAMLELLLQECARRHAYMDPTVLRRLGDVYGLVATRNAEVRMRFQTLCIRSEAAFILPQVETFLKEQGRMKYVRPLYRDLLKSQFGAAAARRIFADAKESYHPIARKMIQKDVDAY
;
A
#
# COMPACT_ATOMS: atom_id res chain seq x y z
N LEU A 1 5.42 11.89 21.42
CA LEU A 1 4.11 11.48 20.87
C LEU A 1 3.91 9.99 21.13
N VAL A 2 2.69 9.55 21.44
CA VAL A 2 2.35 8.14 21.74
C VAL A 2 1.04 7.79 21.02
N SER A 3 0.83 6.52 20.68
CA SER A 3 -0.43 5.98 20.12
C SER A 3 -1.59 5.96 21.14
N ALA A 4 -1.88 7.12 21.71
CA ALA A 4 -2.81 7.35 22.81
C ALA A 4 -3.15 8.85 22.90
N VAL A 5 -4.21 9.20 23.62
CA VAL A 5 -4.59 10.61 23.82
C VAL A 5 -3.80 11.19 25.00
N ALA A 6 -3.37 12.45 24.91
CA ALA A 6 -2.70 13.13 26.02
C ALA A 6 -3.64 13.25 27.23
N SER A 7 -3.23 12.77 28.39
CA SER A 7 -4.06 12.72 29.61
C SER A 7 -3.78 13.84 30.62
N ALA A 8 -2.65 14.53 30.49
CA ALA A 8 -2.32 15.72 31.27
C ALA A 8 -1.35 16.63 30.51
N ALA A 9 -1.22 17.88 30.99
CA ALA A 9 -0.20 18.81 30.48
C ALA A 9 1.22 18.26 30.76
N PRO A 10 2.19 18.47 29.85
CA PRO A 10 3.57 18.08 30.10
C PRO A 10 4.14 18.78 31.34
N VAL A 11 4.95 18.06 32.12
CA VAL A 11 5.65 18.61 33.29
C VAL A 11 7.12 18.80 32.95
N VAL A 12 7.58 20.05 32.96
CA VAL A 12 8.97 20.42 32.74
C VAL A 12 9.70 20.38 34.08
N HIS A 13 10.88 19.76 34.11
CA HIS A 13 11.70 19.60 35.32
C HIS A 13 12.98 20.45 35.24
N ASP A 14 13.57 20.75 36.39
CA ASP A 14 14.80 21.58 36.51
C ASP A 14 16.06 20.91 35.93
N ASN A 15 15.97 19.66 35.45
CA ASN A 15 17.09 18.86 34.92
C ASN A 15 17.04 18.69 33.39
N ASP A 16 16.44 19.64 32.68
CA ASP A 16 16.24 19.62 31.22
C ASP A 16 15.42 18.43 30.69
N THR A 17 14.63 17.78 31.55
CA THR A 17 13.69 16.74 31.13
C THR A 17 12.25 17.24 31.15
N THR A 18 11.41 16.65 30.30
CA THR A 18 9.96 16.90 30.28
C THR A 18 9.24 15.56 30.32
N THR A 19 8.27 15.43 31.23
CA THR A 19 7.39 14.25 31.31
C THR A 19 6.10 14.52 30.56
N PHE A 20 5.72 13.59 29.68
CA PHE A 20 4.46 13.63 28.93
C PHE A 20 3.56 12.50 29.41
N PHE A 21 2.25 12.76 29.49
CA PHE A 21 1.26 11.82 30.01
C PHE A 21 0.25 11.48 28.91
N TYR A 22 0.03 10.18 28.70
CA TYR A 22 -0.88 9.65 27.70
C TYR A 22 -1.74 8.54 28.29
N GLU A 23 -2.96 8.40 27.79
CA GLU A 23 -3.92 7.37 28.17
C GLU A 23 -4.62 6.80 26.93
N GLN A 24 -4.65 5.47 26.84
CA GLN A 24 -5.42 4.74 25.83
C GLN A 24 -6.52 3.97 26.56
N THR A 25 -7.76 4.45 26.43
CA THR A 25 -8.92 3.92 27.16
C THR A 25 -9.58 2.74 26.45
N ILE A 26 -9.28 2.55 25.17
CA ILE A 26 -9.76 1.42 24.38
C ILE A 26 -8.70 0.32 24.42
N ALA A 27 -9.11 -0.92 24.69
CA ALA A 27 -8.19 -2.05 24.70
C ALA A 27 -7.55 -2.24 23.31
N VAL A 28 -6.22 -2.33 23.28
CA VAL A 28 -5.44 -2.52 22.04
C VAL A 28 -4.42 -3.65 22.23
N PRO A 29 -4.14 -4.45 21.19
CA PRO A 29 -3.04 -5.40 21.19
C PRO A 29 -1.68 -4.68 21.27
N SER A 30 -0.65 -5.34 21.83
CA SER A 30 0.65 -4.70 22.09
C SER A 30 1.40 -4.26 20.84
N TYR A 31 1.16 -4.86 19.67
CA TYR A 31 1.83 -4.48 18.42
C TYR A 31 1.45 -3.07 17.95
N LEU A 32 0.34 -2.51 18.46
CA LEU A 32 -0.13 -1.17 18.11
C LEU A 32 0.46 -0.05 18.98
N ILE A 33 1.19 -0.40 20.05
CA ILE A 33 1.84 0.59 20.92
C ILE A 33 2.97 1.27 20.15
N ALA A 34 2.96 2.60 20.11
CA ALA A 34 3.97 3.39 19.41
C ALA A 34 4.45 4.59 20.23
N LEU A 35 5.71 4.98 20.01
CA LEU A 35 6.38 6.11 20.65
C LEU A 35 7.26 6.84 19.63
N VAL A 36 7.12 8.16 19.56
CA VAL A 36 8.01 9.05 18.81
C VAL A 36 8.57 10.11 19.73
N ILE A 37 9.91 10.24 19.75
CA ILE A 37 10.65 11.29 20.44
C ILE A 37 11.58 11.94 19.42
N GLY A 38 11.45 13.26 19.26
CA GLY A 38 12.24 14.05 18.31
C GLY A 38 11.78 15.50 18.30
N ALA A 39 12.49 16.34 17.54
CA ALA A 39 12.09 17.71 17.29
C ALA A 39 10.96 17.72 16.25
N VAL A 40 9.71 17.80 16.73
CA VAL A 40 8.52 17.78 15.88
C VAL A 40 7.68 19.03 16.11
N GLU A 41 7.17 19.58 15.02
CA GLU A 41 6.12 20.58 14.99
C GLU A 41 4.81 19.96 14.54
N SER A 42 3.73 20.73 14.66
CA SER A 42 2.42 20.29 14.22
C SER A 42 1.57 21.35 13.54
N ARG A 43 0.60 20.90 12.75
CA ARG A 43 -0.49 21.71 12.17
C ARG A 43 -1.81 20.98 12.32
N GLU A 44 -2.88 21.71 12.67
CA GLU A 44 -4.24 21.15 12.55
C GLU A 44 -4.62 21.08 11.07
N ILE A 45 -5.14 19.94 10.65
CA ILE A 45 -5.57 19.67 9.26
C ILE A 45 -7.03 19.22 9.18
N GLY A 46 -7.71 19.16 10.32
CA GLY A 46 -9.12 18.81 10.44
C GLY A 46 -9.65 19.07 11.85
N PRO A 47 -10.94 18.83 12.11
CA PRO A 47 -11.55 19.09 13.41
C PRO A 47 -11.02 18.18 14.53
N ARG A 48 -10.45 17.03 14.18
CA ARG A 48 -9.95 15.99 15.11
C ARG A 48 -8.60 15.41 14.68
N THR A 49 -7.87 16.12 13.83
CA THR A 49 -6.65 15.62 13.19
C THR A 49 -5.57 16.69 13.14
N ARG A 50 -4.42 16.32 13.67
CA ARG A 50 -3.18 17.07 13.56
C ARG A 50 -2.13 16.23 12.84
N VAL A 51 -1.35 16.89 11.99
CA VAL A 51 -0.13 16.29 11.43
C VAL A 51 1.07 16.77 12.23
N TRP A 52 1.97 15.84 12.54
CA TRP A 52 3.25 16.05 13.22
C TRP A 52 4.40 15.72 12.26
N CYS A 53 5.43 16.54 12.21
CA CYS A 53 6.63 16.28 11.39
C CYS A 53 7.82 17.11 11.87
N GLU A 54 9.01 16.85 11.33
CA GLU A 54 10.14 17.77 11.47
C GLU A 54 9.76 19.18 10.95
N PRO A 55 10.28 20.26 11.56
CA PRO A 55 9.89 21.63 11.21
C PRO A 55 9.98 21.96 9.71
N SER A 56 10.97 21.42 9.01
CA SER A 56 11.20 21.67 7.58
C SER A 56 10.15 21.04 6.65
N LEU A 57 9.36 20.09 7.13
CA LEU A 57 8.41 19.31 6.32
C LEU A 57 6.95 19.46 6.75
N VAL A 58 6.68 20.04 7.93
CA VAL A 58 5.33 20.06 8.53
C VAL A 58 4.29 20.75 7.65
N ASP A 59 4.63 21.83 6.95
CA ASP A 59 3.68 22.53 6.07
C ASP A 59 3.40 21.74 4.78
N ALA A 60 4.41 21.04 4.23
CA ALA A 60 4.23 20.15 3.09
C ALA A 60 3.35 18.94 3.48
N ALA A 61 3.61 18.33 4.64
CA ALA A 61 2.79 17.25 5.17
C ALA A 61 1.35 17.70 5.45
N ALA A 62 1.16 18.93 5.96
CA ALA A 62 -0.17 19.51 6.18
C ALA A 62 -0.95 19.71 4.88
N PHE A 63 -0.29 20.19 3.82
CA PHE A 63 -0.91 20.28 2.50
C PHE A 63 -1.27 18.90 1.94
N GLU A 64 -0.37 17.92 2.07
CA GLU A 64 -0.53 16.58 1.50
C GLU A 64 -1.70 15.82 2.12
N PHE A 65 -1.84 15.91 3.45
CA PHE A 65 -2.80 15.11 4.21
C PHE A 65 -4.10 15.85 4.56
N ALA A 66 -4.36 17.01 3.96
CA ALA A 66 -5.54 17.84 4.25
C ALA A 66 -6.90 17.14 4.02
N GLN A 67 -6.94 16.03 3.26
CA GLN A 67 -8.16 15.25 3.01
C GLN A 67 -8.49 14.22 4.10
N THR A 68 -7.70 14.16 5.18
CA THR A 68 -7.85 13.15 6.23
C THR A 68 -9.27 13.10 6.83
N GLU A 69 -9.89 14.25 7.13
CA GLU A 69 -11.24 14.24 7.72
C GLU A 69 -12.30 13.71 6.75
N GLU A 70 -12.19 14.00 5.45
CA GLU A 70 -13.10 13.48 4.42
C GLU A 70 -13.04 11.94 4.38
N PHE A 71 -11.84 11.37 4.49
CA PHE A 71 -11.64 9.92 4.53
C PHE A 71 -12.27 9.28 5.77
N ILE A 72 -12.12 9.91 6.96
CA ILE A 72 -12.74 9.42 8.20
C ILE A 72 -14.26 9.44 8.08
N GLN A 73 -14.85 10.53 7.56
CA GLN A 73 -16.29 10.65 7.38
C GLN A 73 -16.86 9.58 6.42
N HIS A 74 -16.15 9.29 5.33
CA HIS A 74 -16.54 8.21 4.44
C HIS A 74 -16.45 6.85 5.12
N ALA A 75 -15.38 6.57 5.87
CA ALA A 75 -15.24 5.34 6.63
C ALA A 75 -16.40 5.15 7.65
N GLU A 76 -16.72 6.20 8.42
CA GLU A 76 -17.85 6.20 9.36
C GLU A 76 -19.18 5.93 8.65
N ALA A 77 -19.40 6.56 7.49
CA ALA A 77 -20.62 6.41 6.71
C ALA A 77 -20.81 5.01 6.11
N ILE A 78 -19.73 4.40 5.63
CA ILE A 78 -19.70 3.05 5.04
C ILE A 78 -19.91 1.99 6.14
N MET A 79 -19.15 2.09 7.23
CA MET A 79 -19.16 1.09 8.31
C MET A 79 -20.33 1.25 9.28
N LYS A 80 -21.09 2.36 9.18
CA LYS A 80 -22.17 2.72 10.13
C LYS A 80 -21.72 2.60 11.59
N GLN A 81 -20.49 3.02 11.84
CA GLN A 81 -19.84 2.97 13.14
C GLN A 81 -18.98 4.22 13.25
N GLU A 82 -19.26 5.06 14.25
CA GLU A 82 -18.48 6.26 14.54
C GLU A 82 -17.03 5.90 14.89
N TYR A 83 -16.12 6.83 14.59
CA TYR A 83 -14.73 6.73 14.98
C TYR A 83 -14.60 6.85 16.51
N VAL A 84 -14.14 5.80 17.17
CA VAL A 84 -14.18 5.69 18.64
C VAL A 84 -12.92 6.22 19.36
N TRP A 85 -11.83 6.50 18.64
CA TRP A 85 -10.52 6.75 19.24
C TRP A 85 -10.28 8.22 19.63
N GLY A 86 -11.29 9.08 19.50
CA GLY A 86 -11.21 10.50 19.79
C GLY A 86 -10.50 11.30 18.69
N ARG A 87 -9.16 11.28 18.69
CA ARG A 87 -8.35 11.95 17.66
C ARG A 87 -7.77 10.96 16.66
N TYR A 88 -7.62 11.39 15.42
CA TYR A 88 -6.82 10.72 14.40
C TYR A 88 -5.67 11.65 14.05
N ASP A 89 -4.53 11.56 14.74
CA ASP A 89 -3.35 12.34 14.37
C ASP A 89 -2.44 11.53 13.44
N LEU A 90 -1.64 12.24 12.65
CA LEU A 90 -0.62 11.68 11.75
C LEU A 90 0.76 12.13 12.22
N VAL A 91 1.76 11.26 12.15
CA VAL A 91 3.17 11.65 12.25
C VAL A 91 3.92 11.22 11.01
N CYS A 92 4.39 12.21 10.23
CA CYS A 92 5.26 11.97 9.10
C CYS A 92 6.68 11.78 9.62
N LEU A 93 7.14 10.52 9.58
CA LEU A 93 8.43 10.10 10.12
C LEU A 93 9.60 10.49 9.21
N PRO A 94 10.84 10.37 9.71
CA PRO A 94 12.03 10.54 8.87
C PRO A 94 12.07 9.55 7.69
N PRO A 95 12.82 9.86 6.62
CA PRO A 95 12.84 9.02 5.41
C PRO A 95 13.32 7.59 5.61
N SER A 96 14.00 7.26 6.71
CA SER A 96 14.43 5.90 7.01
C SER A 96 13.27 4.96 7.40
N PHE A 97 12.07 5.48 7.69
CA PHE A 97 10.90 4.67 8.04
C PHE A 97 10.62 3.62 6.95
N PRO A 98 10.63 2.31 7.29
CA PRO A 98 10.70 1.25 6.27
C PRO A 98 9.35 0.87 5.66
N LEU A 99 8.24 1.36 6.22
CA LEU A 99 6.87 1.01 5.83
C LEU A 99 6.18 2.15 5.07
N GLY A 100 4.95 1.90 4.61
CA GLY A 100 4.09 2.94 4.03
C GLY A 100 3.42 3.78 5.12
N GLY A 101 2.68 3.11 5.98
CA GLY A 101 2.21 3.64 7.24
C GLY A 101 2.27 2.56 8.32
N MET A 102 1.79 2.93 9.50
CA MET A 102 1.44 2.02 10.58
C MET A 102 0.25 2.64 11.32
N GLU A 103 -0.79 1.85 11.51
CA GLU A 103 -2.12 2.21 11.97
C GLU A 103 -2.22 2.46 13.48
N ASN A 104 -1.14 2.93 14.10
CA ASN A 104 -1.08 3.08 15.55
C ASN A 104 -2.23 3.98 16.04
N PRO A 105 -3.12 3.49 16.94
CA PRO A 105 -4.32 4.20 17.35
C PRO A 105 -4.01 5.61 17.85
N CYS A 106 -4.83 6.58 17.44
CA CYS A 106 -4.66 8.01 17.72
C CYS A 106 -3.45 8.69 17.08
N LEU A 107 -2.45 7.97 16.53
CA LEU A 107 -1.22 8.54 15.98
C LEU A 107 -0.65 7.65 14.86
N THR A 108 -1.28 7.69 13.69
CA THR A 108 -0.81 6.95 12.51
C THR A 108 0.59 7.40 12.10
N PHE A 109 1.50 6.46 11.91
CA PHE A 109 2.82 6.75 11.35
C PHE A 109 2.71 6.76 9.82
N ALA A 110 3.33 7.75 9.18
CA ALA A 110 3.33 7.90 7.73
C ALA A 110 4.74 8.10 7.21
N THR A 111 5.06 7.48 6.07
CA THR A 111 6.31 7.71 5.35
C THR A 111 6.33 9.08 4.67
N PRO A 112 7.48 9.78 4.60
CA PRO A 112 7.57 11.04 3.88
C PRO A 112 7.50 10.84 2.36
N THR A 113 7.61 9.61 1.86
CA THR A 113 7.41 9.33 0.43
C THR A 113 5.97 9.58 -0.05
N LEU A 114 5.01 9.82 0.86
CA LEU A 114 3.65 10.21 0.51
C LEU A 114 3.56 11.69 0.13
N ILE A 115 4.57 12.51 0.47
CA ILE A 115 4.60 13.95 0.14
C ILE A 115 5.01 14.12 -1.33
N ALA A 116 4.05 13.90 -2.22
CA ALA A 116 4.23 14.08 -3.66
C ALA A 116 4.09 15.55 -4.09
N GLY A 117 3.39 16.37 -3.29
CA GLY A 117 3.09 17.78 -3.56
C GLY A 117 1.77 18.00 -4.29
N ASP A 118 0.97 16.95 -4.48
CA ASP A 118 -0.28 16.94 -5.23
C ASP A 118 -1.37 16.05 -4.62
N ARG A 119 -1.12 15.45 -3.44
CA ARG A 119 -2.01 14.52 -2.70
C ARG A 119 -2.22 13.18 -3.39
N SER A 120 -1.47 12.88 -4.45
CA SER A 120 -1.68 11.70 -5.29
C SER A 120 -1.32 10.36 -4.63
N LEU A 121 -0.78 10.38 -3.41
CA LEU A 121 -0.45 9.23 -2.57
C LEU A 121 -1.15 9.26 -1.21
N ALA A 122 -2.17 10.12 -1.05
CA ALA A 122 -2.94 10.21 0.18
C ALA A 122 -3.86 9.00 0.43
N ASP A 123 -4.04 8.12 -0.56
CA ASP A 123 -4.78 6.86 -0.42
C ASP A 123 -4.19 5.93 0.65
N VAL A 124 -2.89 6.01 0.90
CA VAL A 124 -2.26 5.33 2.05
C VAL A 124 -2.84 5.83 3.37
N ILE A 125 -3.19 7.11 3.50
CA ILE A 125 -3.85 7.60 4.72
C ILE A 125 -5.25 6.99 4.85
N ALA A 126 -5.99 6.81 3.74
CA ALA A 126 -7.27 6.12 3.78
C ALA A 126 -7.14 4.66 4.24
N HIS A 127 -6.04 3.98 3.88
CA HIS A 127 -5.70 2.65 4.39
C HIS A 127 -5.52 2.64 5.91
N GLU A 128 -4.68 3.52 6.43
CA GLU A 128 -4.43 3.60 7.88
C GLU A 128 -5.69 4.06 8.66
N ILE A 129 -6.57 4.87 8.04
CA ILE A 129 -7.87 5.20 8.61
C ILE A 129 -8.76 3.96 8.69
N ALA A 130 -8.83 3.16 7.63
CA ALA A 130 -9.66 1.96 7.59
C ALA A 130 -9.30 0.96 8.69
N HIS A 131 -8.01 0.83 9.03
CA HIS A 131 -7.54 0.02 10.15
C HIS A 131 -8.15 0.39 11.51
N SER A 132 -8.65 1.62 11.67
CA SER A 132 -9.35 2.06 12.87
C SER A 132 -10.62 1.23 13.15
N TRP A 133 -11.15 0.53 12.14
CA TRP A 133 -12.20 -0.49 12.27
C TRP A 133 -11.64 -1.91 12.10
N THR A 134 -10.79 -2.13 11.09
CA THR A 134 -10.33 -3.47 10.66
C THR A 134 -8.85 -3.66 10.96
N GLY A 135 -8.55 -4.13 12.17
CA GLY A 135 -7.21 -4.26 12.73
C GLY A 135 -7.17 -3.75 14.17
N ASN A 136 -7.54 -2.49 14.36
CA ASN A 136 -7.49 -1.85 15.68
C ASN A 136 -8.70 -2.19 16.54
N LEU A 137 -9.90 -2.09 15.97
CA LEU A 137 -11.15 -2.36 16.68
C LEU A 137 -11.52 -3.86 16.61
N ILE A 138 -11.18 -4.51 15.51
CA ILE A 138 -11.37 -5.93 15.26
C ILE A 138 -10.03 -6.48 14.82
N THR A 139 -9.37 -7.25 15.67
CA THR A 139 -7.99 -7.68 15.44
C THR A 139 -7.96 -9.14 15.01
N ASN A 140 -7.08 -9.54 14.11
CA ASN A 140 -6.72 -10.94 13.92
C ASN A 140 -6.29 -11.60 15.25
N HIS A 141 -6.68 -12.85 15.48
CA HIS A 141 -6.32 -13.57 16.71
C HIS A 141 -4.85 -14.01 16.71
N THR A 142 -4.35 -14.44 15.56
CA THR A 142 -2.95 -14.80 15.34
C THR A 142 -2.47 -14.22 14.01
N TRP A 143 -1.15 -14.18 13.78
CA TRP A 143 -0.59 -13.70 12.51
C TRP A 143 -0.95 -14.58 11.30
N GLU A 144 -1.42 -15.81 11.50
CA GLU A 144 -1.95 -16.65 10.41
C GLU A 144 -3.26 -16.09 9.85
N ASP A 145 -4.03 -15.39 10.69
CA ASP A 145 -5.27 -14.72 10.34
C ASP A 145 -5.08 -13.27 9.88
N PHE A 146 -3.85 -12.85 9.56
CA PHE A 146 -3.52 -11.44 9.28
C PHE A 146 -4.32 -10.83 8.12
N TRP A 147 -4.80 -11.65 7.18
CA TRP A 147 -5.70 -11.20 6.13
C TRP A 147 -7.00 -10.58 6.64
N LEU A 148 -7.46 -10.93 7.86
CA LEU A 148 -8.64 -10.31 8.47
C LEU A 148 -8.42 -8.84 8.79
N ASN A 149 -7.18 -8.42 9.04
CA ASN A 149 -6.86 -7.00 9.12
C ASN A 149 -6.76 -6.47 7.69
N GLU A 150 -5.80 -6.98 6.93
CA GLU A 150 -5.37 -6.34 5.70
C GLU A 150 -6.36 -6.44 4.54
N GLY A 151 -6.99 -7.60 4.35
CA GLY A 151 -7.99 -7.79 3.30
C GLY A 151 -9.21 -6.90 3.51
N TRP A 152 -9.66 -6.78 4.76
CA TRP A 152 -10.76 -5.90 5.13
C TRP A 152 -10.39 -4.41 5.04
N THR A 153 -9.19 -4.03 5.47
CA THR A 153 -8.67 -2.67 5.31
C THR A 153 -8.57 -2.29 3.84
N MET A 154 -8.07 -3.18 2.97
CA MET A 154 -8.05 -2.96 1.53
C MET A 154 -9.45 -2.79 0.94
N TRP A 155 -10.43 -3.58 1.41
CA TRP A 155 -11.83 -3.43 0.98
C TRP A 155 -12.39 -2.06 1.39
N LEU A 156 -12.20 -1.64 2.64
CA LEU A 156 -12.70 -0.37 3.14
C LEU A 156 -11.97 0.82 2.52
N GLN A 157 -10.64 0.76 2.36
CA GLN A 157 -9.85 1.77 1.65
C GLN A 157 -10.40 1.99 0.24
N ARG A 158 -10.59 0.91 -0.54
CA ARG A 158 -11.11 1.02 -1.91
C ARG A 158 -12.53 1.57 -1.93
N LYS A 159 -13.38 1.23 -0.96
CA LYS A 159 -14.71 1.84 -0.81
C LYS A 159 -14.63 3.35 -0.51
N ILE A 160 -13.70 3.78 0.35
CA ILE A 160 -13.45 5.21 0.62
C ILE A 160 -13.02 5.92 -0.66
N MET A 161 -12.02 5.38 -1.38
CA MET A 161 -11.53 5.97 -2.63
C MET A 161 -12.62 6.03 -3.72
N ALA A 162 -13.50 5.04 -3.77
CA ALA A 162 -14.65 5.06 -4.67
C ALA A 162 -15.65 6.19 -4.35
N ARG A 163 -15.88 6.50 -3.06
CA ARG A 163 -16.72 7.64 -2.65
C ARG A 163 -16.11 8.99 -3.03
N ILE A 164 -14.78 9.09 -3.04
CA ILE A 164 -14.05 10.32 -3.35
C ILE A 164 -13.98 10.56 -4.87
N TYR A 165 -13.65 9.53 -5.63
CA TYR A 165 -13.42 9.66 -7.07
C TYR A 165 -14.63 9.24 -7.91
N SER A 166 -15.06 7.98 -7.81
CA SER A 166 -16.25 7.42 -8.48
C SER A 166 -16.40 5.94 -8.13
N ASP A 167 -17.60 5.38 -8.29
CA ASP A 167 -17.84 3.93 -8.09
C ASP A 167 -16.93 3.04 -8.95
N LEU A 168 -16.59 3.49 -10.17
CA LEU A 168 -15.67 2.79 -11.08
C LEU A 168 -14.24 2.68 -10.51
N HIS A 169 -13.87 3.54 -9.55
CA HIS A 169 -12.54 3.53 -8.94
C HIS A 169 -12.30 2.29 -8.07
N PHE A 170 -13.37 1.70 -7.51
CA PHE A 170 -13.25 0.49 -6.69
C PHE A 170 -12.61 -0.68 -7.47
N ASP A 171 -13.15 -0.97 -8.65
CA ASP A 171 -12.67 -2.03 -9.53
C ASP A 171 -11.33 -1.67 -10.19
N PHE A 172 -11.11 -0.38 -10.45
CA PHE A 172 -9.83 0.11 -10.96
C PHE A 172 -8.68 -0.16 -9.98
N ASP A 173 -8.81 0.23 -8.71
CA ASP A 173 -7.82 -0.03 -7.68
C ASP A 173 -7.68 -1.53 -7.41
N ALA A 174 -8.77 -2.30 -7.48
CA ALA A 174 -8.75 -3.76 -7.38
C ALA A 174 -7.92 -4.40 -8.50
N SER A 175 -8.00 -3.87 -9.72
CA SER A 175 -7.22 -4.36 -10.86
C SER A 175 -5.71 -4.10 -10.70
N ILE A 176 -5.32 -2.97 -10.12
CA ILE A 176 -3.92 -2.66 -9.77
C ILE A 176 -3.45 -3.59 -8.64
N GLY A 177 -4.29 -3.81 -7.63
CA GLY A 177 -4.02 -4.75 -6.54
C GLY A 177 -3.77 -6.18 -7.02
N TRP A 178 -4.57 -6.65 -7.98
CA TRP A 178 -4.40 -7.95 -8.62
C TRP A 178 -3.00 -8.14 -9.22
N ASN A 179 -2.47 -7.09 -9.88
CA ASN A 179 -1.12 -7.09 -10.43
C ASN A 179 -0.05 -7.21 -9.34
N GLY A 180 -0.28 -6.54 -8.21
CA GLY A 180 0.54 -6.65 -7.01
C GLY A 180 0.55 -8.05 -6.39
N LEU A 181 -0.61 -8.71 -6.35
CA LEU A 181 -0.73 -10.09 -5.90
C LEU A 181 0.08 -11.04 -6.80
N GLN A 182 -0.13 -10.94 -8.12
CA GLN A 182 0.61 -11.74 -9.10
C GLN A 182 2.12 -11.57 -8.92
N SER A 183 2.60 -10.34 -8.78
CA SER A 183 4.02 -10.07 -8.56
C SER A 183 4.57 -10.73 -7.29
N SER A 184 3.77 -10.80 -6.22
CA SER A 184 4.18 -11.44 -4.96
C SER A 184 4.19 -12.96 -5.09
N VAL A 185 3.19 -13.54 -5.76
CA VAL A 185 3.13 -14.99 -6.04
C VAL A 185 4.28 -15.41 -6.94
N ASP A 186 4.60 -14.64 -7.98
CA ASP A 186 5.73 -14.92 -8.87
C ASP A 186 7.08 -14.84 -8.13
N GLN A 187 7.20 -13.93 -7.15
CA GLN A 187 8.42 -13.80 -6.34
C GLN A 187 8.64 -15.00 -5.41
N TYR A 188 7.59 -15.53 -4.80
CA TYR A 188 7.68 -16.71 -3.91
C TYR A 188 7.69 -18.05 -4.67
N GLY A 189 6.97 -18.11 -5.79
CA GLY A 189 6.58 -19.34 -6.46
C GLY A 189 5.12 -19.73 -6.12
N ALA A 190 4.41 -20.25 -7.12
CA ALA A 190 2.98 -20.53 -7.04
C ALA A 190 2.58 -21.56 -5.96
N ASP A 191 3.48 -22.46 -5.58
CA ASP A 191 3.22 -23.51 -4.58
C ASP A 191 3.73 -23.16 -3.17
N HIS A 192 4.25 -21.95 -2.98
CA HIS A 192 4.91 -21.55 -1.73
C HIS A 192 3.92 -21.31 -0.59
N GLU A 193 4.27 -21.71 0.65
CA GLU A 193 3.42 -21.58 1.85
C GLU A 193 2.88 -20.16 2.05
N PHE A 194 3.74 -19.14 1.93
CA PHE A 194 3.37 -17.72 2.09
C PHE A 194 2.50 -17.14 0.97
N THR A 195 2.06 -17.95 0.00
CA THR A 195 1.04 -17.57 -0.98
C THR A 195 -0.37 -18.05 -0.62
N LYS A 196 -0.50 -18.82 0.47
CA LYS A 196 -1.79 -19.14 1.10
C LYS A 196 -2.34 -17.92 1.81
N LEU A 197 -3.67 -17.84 1.93
CA LEU A 197 -4.32 -16.73 2.63
C LEU A 197 -4.20 -16.89 4.16
N VAL A 198 -4.26 -18.14 4.63
CA VAL A 198 -4.02 -18.54 6.02
C VAL A 198 -2.80 -19.48 6.02
N PRO A 199 -1.57 -18.93 6.04
CA PRO A 199 -0.34 -19.72 6.05
C PRO A 199 -0.10 -20.35 7.43
N ASN A 200 0.65 -21.45 7.47
CA ASN A 200 1.21 -21.97 8.70
C ASN A 200 2.50 -21.21 9.05
N LEU A 201 2.52 -20.55 10.20
CA LEU A 201 3.66 -19.75 10.66
C LEU A 201 4.43 -20.39 11.82
N ASP A 202 4.18 -21.67 12.13
CA ASP A 202 4.92 -22.38 13.16
C ASP A 202 6.44 -22.36 12.87
N ARG A 203 7.22 -21.86 13.83
CA ARG A 203 8.69 -21.73 13.77
C ARG A 203 9.23 -20.84 12.64
N CYS A 204 8.41 -19.98 12.06
CA CYS A 204 8.83 -18.98 11.08
C CYS A 204 8.95 -17.59 11.73
N ASP A 205 9.87 -16.77 11.22
CA ASP A 205 9.84 -15.33 11.51
C ASP A 205 8.62 -14.75 10.76
N PRO A 206 7.63 -14.12 11.44
CA PRO A 206 6.49 -13.52 10.76
C PRO A 206 6.89 -12.51 9.68
N ASP A 207 8.03 -11.84 9.86
CA ASP A 207 8.59 -10.90 8.87
C ASP A 207 8.85 -11.55 7.49
N ASP A 208 9.14 -12.85 7.46
CA ASP A 208 9.40 -13.59 6.22
C ASP A 208 8.09 -13.86 5.44
N SER A 209 6.93 -13.76 6.09
CA SER A 209 5.61 -13.96 5.46
C SER A 209 5.00 -12.68 4.89
N PHE A 210 5.50 -11.50 5.30
CA PHE A 210 4.95 -10.22 4.85
C PHE A 210 5.09 -10.03 3.34
N SER A 211 3.97 -9.76 2.69
CA SER A 211 3.85 -9.61 1.24
C SER A 211 2.51 -8.97 0.89
N ARG A 212 2.18 -8.83 -0.39
CA ARG A 212 0.83 -8.38 -0.81
C ARG A 212 -0.23 -9.48 -0.73
N VAL A 213 0.13 -10.71 -0.36
CA VAL A 213 -0.82 -11.84 -0.31
C VAL A 213 -1.97 -11.59 0.68
N PRO A 214 -1.75 -11.32 1.99
CA PRO A 214 -2.86 -11.10 2.92
C PRO A 214 -3.74 -9.90 2.54
N TYR A 215 -3.14 -8.83 2.00
CA TYR A 215 -3.83 -7.64 1.49
C TYR A 215 -4.75 -8.00 0.31
N GLU A 216 -4.17 -8.51 -0.77
CA GLU A 216 -4.85 -8.61 -2.05
C GLU A 216 -5.62 -9.91 -2.20
N LYS A 217 -5.10 -11.04 -1.73
CA LYS A 217 -5.87 -12.30 -1.74
C LYS A 217 -7.02 -12.24 -0.73
N GLY A 218 -6.81 -11.57 0.41
CA GLY A 218 -7.86 -11.27 1.39
C GLY A 218 -8.93 -10.34 0.84
N PHE A 219 -8.55 -9.25 0.18
CA PHE A 219 -9.50 -8.40 -0.55
C PHE A 219 -10.28 -9.20 -1.60
N ASN A 220 -9.61 -10.03 -2.41
CA ASN A 220 -10.25 -10.78 -3.48
C ASN A 220 -11.25 -11.82 -2.96
N LEU A 221 -11.02 -12.39 -1.77
CA LEU A 221 -12.02 -13.19 -1.07
C LEU A 221 -13.25 -12.33 -0.73
N LEU A 222 -13.06 -11.16 -0.11
CA LEU A 222 -14.18 -10.26 0.23
C LEU A 222 -14.93 -9.76 -1.01
N TYR A 223 -14.22 -9.46 -2.11
CA TYR A 223 -14.80 -9.10 -3.40
C TYR A 223 -15.63 -10.26 -3.98
N PHE A 224 -15.09 -11.47 -3.97
CA PHE A 224 -15.82 -12.66 -4.40
C PHE A 224 -17.10 -12.85 -3.58
N LEU A 225 -17.00 -12.76 -2.25
CA LEU A 225 -18.15 -12.86 -1.36
C LEU A 225 -19.18 -11.74 -1.62
N SER A 226 -18.74 -10.51 -1.90
CA SER A 226 -19.64 -9.39 -2.21
C SER A 226 -20.42 -9.62 -3.50
N LYS A 227 -19.75 -10.09 -4.56
CA LYS A 227 -20.42 -10.41 -5.83
C LYS A 227 -21.33 -11.63 -5.72
N LEU A 228 -20.98 -12.59 -4.87
CA LEU A 228 -21.78 -13.79 -4.64
C LEU A 228 -23.12 -13.46 -3.95
N VAL A 229 -23.10 -12.64 -2.90
CA VAL A 229 -24.33 -12.30 -2.16
C VAL A 229 -25.04 -11.07 -2.71
N GLY A 230 -24.33 -10.18 -3.40
CA GLY A 230 -24.77 -8.87 -3.86
C GLY A 230 -24.16 -7.73 -3.02
N ASP A 231 -23.65 -6.69 -3.69
CA ASP A 231 -22.81 -5.66 -3.05
C ASP A 231 -23.52 -4.91 -1.91
N ASP A 232 -24.81 -4.56 -2.07
CA ASP A 232 -25.59 -3.88 -1.02
C ASP A 232 -25.77 -4.75 0.23
N LEU A 233 -26.03 -6.05 0.02
CA LEU A 233 -26.18 -7.02 1.11
C LEU A 233 -24.85 -7.25 1.83
N PHE A 234 -23.74 -7.27 1.08
CA PHE A 234 -22.41 -7.39 1.65
C PHE A 234 -22.01 -6.16 2.46
N GLU A 235 -22.35 -4.95 2.01
CA GLU A 235 -22.11 -3.72 2.78
C GLU A 235 -22.89 -3.74 4.11
N GLY A 236 -24.14 -4.23 4.10
CA GLY A 236 -24.90 -4.50 5.33
C GLY A 236 -24.23 -5.54 6.24
N PHE A 237 -23.65 -6.60 5.67
CA PHE A 237 -22.86 -7.56 6.43
C PHE A 237 -21.58 -6.95 7.03
N ALA A 238 -20.86 -6.10 6.30
CA ALA A 238 -19.66 -5.43 6.80
C ALA A 238 -19.97 -4.58 8.05
N GLN A 239 -21.11 -3.87 8.04
CA GLN A 239 -21.62 -3.13 9.19
C GLN A 239 -21.93 -4.06 10.37
N ALA A 240 -22.63 -5.18 10.11
CA ALA A 240 -22.95 -6.18 11.13
C ALA A 240 -21.70 -6.86 11.72
N TYR A 241 -20.71 -7.18 10.87
CA TYR A 241 -19.42 -7.72 11.24
C TYR A 241 -18.69 -6.82 12.23
N VAL A 242 -18.64 -5.51 11.94
CA VAL A 242 -18.07 -4.54 12.89
C VAL A 242 -18.80 -4.52 14.21
N GLN A 243 -20.12 -4.46 14.20
CA GLN A 243 -20.89 -4.42 15.44
C GLN A 243 -20.73 -5.71 16.27
N HIS A 244 -20.58 -6.87 15.62
CA HIS A 244 -20.46 -8.16 16.28
C HIS A 244 -19.08 -8.37 16.92
N PHE A 245 -18.01 -7.95 16.24
CA PHE A 245 -16.63 -8.26 16.62
C PHE A 245 -15.85 -7.08 17.21
N LYS A 246 -16.38 -5.86 17.26
CA LYS A 246 -15.68 -4.73 17.88
C LYS A 246 -15.18 -5.06 19.30
N TYR A 247 -13.95 -4.64 19.58
CA TYR A 247 -13.19 -4.90 20.81
C TYR A 247 -12.80 -6.37 21.04
N LYS A 248 -12.72 -7.18 19.97
CA LYS A 248 -12.36 -8.60 20.05
C LYS A 248 -11.27 -8.94 19.04
N THR A 249 -10.64 -10.09 19.29
CA THR A 249 -9.84 -10.79 18.29
C THR A 249 -10.68 -11.81 17.51
N VAL A 250 -10.39 -12.05 16.24
CA VAL A 250 -11.16 -12.92 15.33
C VAL A 250 -10.25 -13.90 14.60
N THR A 251 -10.68 -15.15 14.44
CA THR A 251 -10.04 -16.16 13.57
C THR A 251 -10.77 -16.28 12.23
N SER A 252 -10.09 -16.80 11.20
CA SER A 252 -10.67 -17.06 9.88
C SER A 252 -11.90 -17.98 9.96
N ALA A 253 -11.90 -18.94 10.89
CA ALA A 253 -13.04 -19.83 11.16
C ALA A 253 -14.24 -19.09 11.77
N GLN A 254 -13.99 -18.14 12.69
CA GLN A 254 -15.06 -17.31 13.26
C GLN A 254 -15.67 -16.37 12.23
N PHE A 255 -14.85 -15.76 11.37
CA PHE A 255 -15.33 -14.96 10.24
C PHE A 255 -16.22 -15.80 9.30
N GLN A 256 -15.74 -16.96 8.87
CA GLN A 256 -16.49 -17.88 8.00
C GLN A 256 -17.84 -18.26 8.63
N ALA A 257 -17.83 -18.69 9.89
CA ALA A 257 -19.05 -19.09 10.59
C ALA A 257 -20.07 -17.95 10.68
N TYR A 258 -19.60 -16.73 10.97
CA TYR A 258 -20.46 -15.55 11.05
C TYR A 258 -21.04 -15.16 9.67
N PHE A 259 -20.23 -15.20 8.61
CA PHE A 259 -20.68 -14.94 7.25
C PHE A 259 -21.77 -15.92 6.80
N ILE A 260 -21.54 -17.22 7.00
CA ILE A 260 -22.52 -18.27 6.69
C ILE A 260 -23.80 -18.03 7.49
N ALA A 261 -23.70 -17.84 8.81
CA ALA A 261 -24.88 -17.64 9.66
C ALA A 261 -25.71 -16.41 9.27
N TYR A 262 -25.05 -15.30 8.91
CA TYR A 262 -25.71 -14.06 8.51
C TYR A 262 -26.54 -14.24 7.22
N PHE A 263 -25.99 -14.96 6.25
CA PHE A 263 -26.58 -15.11 4.93
C PHE A 263 -27.40 -16.39 4.73
N GLN A 264 -27.34 -17.35 5.67
CA GLN A 264 -28.06 -18.61 5.60
C GLN A 264 -29.56 -18.45 5.29
N PRO A 265 -30.30 -17.47 5.89
CA PRO A 265 -31.73 -17.33 5.62
C PRO A 265 -32.06 -16.86 4.20
N THR A 266 -31.15 -16.16 3.52
CA THR A 266 -31.45 -15.45 2.26
C THR A 266 -30.62 -15.91 1.06
N LYS A 267 -29.50 -16.59 1.29
CA LYS A 267 -28.47 -16.92 0.28
C LYS A 267 -27.92 -18.34 0.42
N ALA A 268 -28.70 -19.26 0.98
CA ALA A 268 -28.25 -20.63 1.26
C ALA A 268 -27.66 -21.36 0.05
N THR A 269 -28.24 -21.17 -1.14
CA THR A 269 -27.76 -21.79 -2.39
C THR A 269 -26.39 -21.25 -2.77
N GLU A 270 -26.22 -19.93 -2.72
CA GLU A 270 -24.95 -19.26 -3.03
C GLU A 270 -23.86 -19.66 -2.02
N LEU A 271 -24.19 -19.70 -0.72
CA LEU A 271 -23.26 -20.12 0.34
C LEU A 271 -22.70 -21.53 0.14
N ALA A 272 -23.51 -22.46 -0.39
CA ALA A 272 -23.10 -23.83 -0.66
C ALA A 272 -22.04 -23.96 -1.77
N THR A 273 -21.80 -22.90 -2.55
CA THR A 273 -20.80 -22.89 -3.63
C THR A 273 -19.41 -22.43 -3.17
N ILE A 274 -19.28 -21.95 -1.93
CA ILE A 274 -18.02 -21.39 -1.44
C ILE A 274 -17.06 -22.52 -1.03
N ASP A 275 -15.96 -22.63 -1.77
CA ASP A 275 -14.83 -23.48 -1.39
C ASP A 275 -13.87 -22.73 -0.46
N TRP A 276 -14.19 -22.74 0.83
CA TRP A 276 -13.39 -22.07 1.87
C TRP A 276 -11.97 -22.65 2.01
N ASP A 277 -11.80 -23.96 1.80
CA ASP A 277 -10.51 -24.62 1.94
C ASP A 277 -9.54 -24.15 0.84
N THR A 278 -10.02 -24.06 -0.41
CA THR A 278 -9.24 -23.48 -1.49
C THR A 278 -8.87 -22.02 -1.21
N TRP A 279 -9.82 -21.19 -0.76
CA TRP A 279 -9.54 -19.79 -0.45
C TRP A 279 -8.51 -19.61 0.67
N TYR A 280 -8.61 -20.38 1.74
CA TYR A 280 -7.73 -20.25 2.90
C TYR A 280 -6.37 -20.91 2.69
N HIS A 281 -6.34 -22.12 2.12
CA HIS A 281 -5.19 -23.01 2.22
C HIS A 281 -4.56 -23.41 0.88
N ALA A 282 -5.19 -23.11 -0.27
CA ALA A 282 -4.52 -23.32 -1.56
C ALA A 282 -3.48 -22.21 -1.81
N PRO A 283 -2.24 -22.57 -2.20
CA PRO A 283 -1.23 -21.60 -2.57
C PRO A 283 -1.54 -20.99 -3.96
N GLY A 284 -0.79 -19.96 -4.34
CA GLY A 284 -0.87 -19.34 -5.66
C GLY A 284 -2.02 -18.36 -5.85
N MET A 285 -2.31 -18.05 -7.12
CA MET A 285 -3.34 -17.08 -7.50
C MET A 285 -4.76 -17.68 -7.35
N PRO A 286 -5.73 -16.95 -6.79
CA PRO A 286 -7.13 -17.33 -6.89
C PRO A 286 -7.65 -17.17 -8.33
N ALA A 287 -8.91 -17.54 -8.59
CA ALA A 287 -9.56 -17.22 -9.85
C ALA A 287 -9.69 -15.70 -10.02
N LYS A 288 -9.31 -15.17 -11.19
CA LYS A 288 -9.36 -13.73 -11.46
C LYS A 288 -10.80 -13.22 -11.53
N PRO A 289 -11.20 -12.26 -10.69
CA PRO A 289 -12.52 -11.64 -10.82
C PRO A 289 -12.63 -10.80 -12.09
N ALA A 290 -13.86 -10.63 -12.57
CA ALA A 290 -14.17 -9.68 -13.62
C ALA A 290 -14.29 -8.28 -13.02
N PHE A 291 -13.21 -7.51 -13.04
CA PHE A 291 -13.20 -6.09 -12.68
C PHE A 291 -13.69 -5.23 -13.85
N ASP A 292 -14.41 -4.15 -13.55
CA ASP A 292 -14.63 -3.08 -14.51
C ASP A 292 -13.28 -2.45 -14.92
N THR A 293 -13.08 -2.28 -16.23
CA THR A 293 -11.82 -1.78 -16.80
C THR A 293 -11.94 -0.40 -17.44
N THR A 294 -13.06 0.29 -17.23
CA THR A 294 -13.38 1.57 -17.88
C THR A 294 -12.29 2.63 -17.64
N ILE A 295 -11.85 2.82 -16.38
CA ILE A 295 -10.78 3.78 -16.05
C ILE A 295 -9.42 3.32 -16.61
N ALA A 296 -9.13 2.01 -16.52
CA ALA A 296 -7.87 1.44 -16.98
C ALA A 296 -7.72 1.42 -18.51
N ALA A 297 -8.81 1.52 -19.26
CA ALA A 297 -8.80 1.37 -20.71
C ALA A 297 -7.84 2.35 -21.40
N ALA A 298 -7.81 3.61 -20.97
CA ALA A 298 -6.91 4.63 -21.52
C ALA A 298 -5.44 4.32 -21.19
N SER A 299 -5.15 3.95 -19.94
CA SER A 299 -3.83 3.49 -19.49
C SER A 299 -3.32 2.29 -20.28
N HIS A 300 -4.19 1.30 -20.50
CA HIS A 300 -3.86 0.10 -21.26
C HIS A 300 -3.63 0.39 -22.74
N ALA A 301 -4.47 1.23 -23.36
CA ALA A 301 -4.30 1.62 -24.76
C ALA A 301 -2.97 2.35 -24.98
N LEU A 302 -2.63 3.28 -24.08
CA LEU A 302 -1.37 4.01 -24.17
C LEU A 302 -0.17 3.09 -23.97
N ALA A 303 -0.18 2.22 -22.96
CA ALA A 303 0.88 1.24 -22.73
C ALA A 303 1.10 0.34 -23.95
N ARG A 304 0.04 -0.17 -24.60
CA ARG A 304 0.17 -0.98 -25.83
C ARG A 304 0.83 -0.21 -26.97
N ARG A 305 0.44 1.06 -27.16
CA ARG A 305 1.07 1.94 -28.16
C ARG A 305 2.57 2.08 -27.93
N TRP A 306 3.01 2.18 -26.68
CA TRP A 306 4.44 2.25 -26.33
C TRP A 306 5.17 0.92 -26.46
N LEU A 307 4.52 -0.23 -26.18
CA LEU A 307 5.11 -1.56 -26.36
C LEU A 307 5.40 -1.89 -27.83
N GLU A 308 4.61 -1.35 -28.75
CA GLU A 308 4.74 -1.55 -30.19
C GLU A 308 5.63 -0.49 -30.86
N ALA A 309 6.15 0.47 -30.09
CA ALA A 309 6.89 1.60 -30.61
C ALA A 309 8.30 1.20 -31.09
N SER A 310 8.67 1.65 -32.28
CA SER A 310 10.06 1.67 -32.74
C SER A 310 10.69 3.04 -32.48
N VAL A 311 12.02 3.11 -32.41
CA VAL A 311 12.75 4.39 -32.25
C VAL A 311 12.28 5.42 -33.28
N ALA A 312 12.24 5.05 -34.56
CA ALA A 312 11.79 5.93 -35.65
C ALA A 312 10.32 6.40 -35.47
N ALA A 313 9.44 5.56 -34.95
CA ALA A 313 8.06 5.96 -34.68
C ALA A 313 7.99 7.00 -33.56
N THR A 314 8.80 6.85 -32.50
CA THR A 314 8.78 7.77 -31.35
C THR A 314 9.37 9.16 -31.63
N GLU A 315 10.18 9.29 -32.68
CA GLU A 315 10.72 10.57 -33.16
C GLU A 315 9.69 11.40 -33.94
N ALA A 316 8.63 10.77 -34.45
CA ALA A 316 7.54 11.50 -35.09
C ALA A 316 6.78 12.32 -34.04
N ALA A 317 6.66 13.64 -34.27
CA ALA A 317 5.99 14.57 -33.34
C ALA A 317 4.53 14.22 -33.00
N ALA A 318 3.88 13.41 -33.86
CA ALA A 318 2.51 12.95 -33.67
C ALA A 318 2.38 11.67 -32.81
N PHE A 319 3.48 10.98 -32.49
CA PHE A 319 3.42 9.69 -31.81
C PHE A 319 2.98 9.80 -30.35
N ALA A 320 3.53 10.77 -29.62
CA ALA A 320 3.23 11.00 -28.22
C ALA A 320 3.34 12.49 -27.87
N GLN A 321 2.40 12.96 -27.06
CA GLN A 321 2.30 14.34 -26.59
C GLN A 321 1.93 14.35 -25.12
N ALA A 322 2.38 15.35 -24.36
CA ALA A 322 2.06 15.45 -22.93
C ALA A 322 0.54 15.41 -22.66
N SER A 323 -0.29 15.81 -23.62
CA SER A 323 -1.75 15.74 -23.55
C SER A 323 -2.33 14.32 -23.52
N ASP A 324 -1.58 13.28 -23.88
CA ASP A 324 -2.03 11.88 -23.81
C ASP A 324 -2.44 11.47 -22.39
N VAL A 325 -1.78 12.07 -21.38
CA VAL A 325 -2.01 11.80 -19.95
C VAL A 325 -2.59 13.01 -19.22
N ALA A 326 -3.11 14.00 -19.97
CA ALA A 326 -3.72 15.17 -19.35
C ALA A 326 -4.99 14.77 -18.57
N GLY A 327 -5.05 15.19 -17.31
CA GLY A 327 -6.16 14.87 -16.40
C GLY A 327 -6.12 13.45 -15.83
N TRP A 328 -5.06 12.68 -16.09
CA TRP A 328 -4.89 11.36 -15.48
C TRP A 328 -4.52 11.48 -14.01
N THR A 329 -4.99 10.52 -13.21
CA THR A 329 -4.50 10.33 -11.84
C THR A 329 -3.14 9.63 -11.83
N SER A 330 -2.42 9.69 -10.70
CA SER A 330 -1.22 8.89 -10.47
C SER A 330 -1.49 7.39 -10.66
N SER A 331 -2.65 6.89 -10.22
CA SER A 331 -3.07 5.50 -10.39
C SER A 331 -3.20 5.09 -11.87
N GLN A 332 -3.63 5.99 -12.76
CA GLN A 332 -3.65 5.71 -14.21
C GLN A 332 -2.25 5.64 -14.84
N LEU A 333 -1.31 6.46 -14.37
CA LEU A 333 0.11 6.34 -14.78
C LEU A 333 0.73 5.06 -14.22
N VAL A 334 0.41 4.71 -12.97
CA VAL A 334 0.82 3.45 -12.35
C VAL A 334 0.30 2.24 -13.15
N ALA A 335 -0.99 2.22 -13.50
CA ALA A 335 -1.59 1.15 -14.30
C ALA A 335 -0.92 1.02 -15.67
N MET A 336 -0.59 2.14 -16.32
CA MET A 336 0.16 2.14 -17.58
C MET A 336 1.55 1.49 -17.40
N LEU A 337 2.32 1.94 -16.42
CA LEU A 337 3.69 1.45 -16.18
C LEU A 337 3.71 -0.02 -15.73
N GLU A 338 2.72 -0.45 -14.94
CA GLU A 338 2.57 -1.85 -14.56
C GLU A 338 2.28 -2.74 -15.77
N LEU A 339 1.39 -2.31 -16.67
CA LEU A 339 1.11 -3.10 -17.88
C LEU A 339 2.37 -3.22 -18.75
N LEU A 340 3.18 -2.15 -18.88
CA LEU A 340 4.48 -2.23 -19.57
C LEU A 340 5.39 -3.28 -18.93
N LEU A 341 5.57 -3.22 -17.62
CA LEU A 341 6.40 -4.18 -16.87
C LEU A 341 5.93 -5.63 -17.04
N GLN A 342 4.62 -5.86 -16.94
CA GLN A 342 4.01 -7.18 -17.09
C GLN A 342 4.17 -7.74 -18.49
N GLU A 343 3.88 -6.94 -19.52
CA GLU A 343 3.98 -7.38 -20.90
C GLU A 343 5.45 -7.63 -21.30
N CYS A 344 6.39 -6.81 -20.84
CA CYS A 344 7.81 -7.07 -21.04
C CYS A 344 8.26 -8.37 -20.39
N ALA A 345 7.85 -8.62 -19.14
CA ALA A 345 8.16 -9.86 -18.43
C ALA A 345 7.55 -11.09 -19.14
N ARG A 346 6.27 -11.01 -19.53
CA ARG A 346 5.54 -12.07 -20.23
C ARG A 346 6.15 -12.41 -21.59
N ARG A 347 6.62 -11.41 -22.33
CA ARG A 347 7.21 -11.58 -23.67
C ARG A 347 8.70 -11.95 -23.62
N HIS A 348 9.33 -11.87 -22.44
CA HIS A 348 10.79 -11.91 -22.28
C HIS A 348 11.51 -10.91 -23.22
N ALA A 349 10.88 -9.76 -23.47
CA ALA A 349 11.36 -8.74 -24.38
C ALA A 349 11.12 -7.36 -23.76
N TYR A 350 12.21 -6.71 -23.36
CA TYR A 350 12.20 -5.39 -22.74
C TYR A 350 12.35 -4.26 -23.77
N MET A 351 12.08 -3.03 -23.35
CA MET A 351 11.95 -1.88 -24.26
C MET A 351 13.32 -1.30 -24.65
N ASP A 352 13.40 -0.68 -25.84
CA ASP A 352 14.60 0.03 -26.25
C ASP A 352 14.89 1.24 -25.33
N PRO A 353 16.13 1.43 -24.83
CA PRO A 353 16.48 2.56 -23.96
C PRO A 353 16.16 3.94 -24.54
N THR A 354 16.18 4.12 -25.87
CA THR A 354 15.85 5.37 -26.56
C THR A 354 14.34 5.64 -26.50
N VAL A 355 13.53 4.59 -26.70
CA VAL A 355 12.07 4.66 -26.54
C VAL A 355 11.71 5.00 -25.09
N LEU A 356 12.39 4.39 -24.11
CA LEU A 356 12.16 4.68 -22.69
C LEU A 356 12.56 6.10 -22.29
N ARG A 357 13.66 6.62 -22.85
CA ARG A 357 14.03 8.02 -22.66
C ARG A 357 12.92 8.93 -23.18
N ARG A 358 12.43 8.67 -24.39
CA ARG A 358 11.35 9.44 -25.00
C ARG A 358 10.06 9.38 -24.17
N LEU A 359 9.69 8.19 -23.67
CA LEU A 359 8.56 8.01 -22.75
C LEU A 359 8.73 8.85 -21.48
N GLY A 360 9.92 8.80 -20.88
CA GLY A 360 10.25 9.56 -19.68
C GLY A 360 10.22 11.07 -19.89
N ASP A 361 10.71 11.55 -21.03
CA ASP A 361 10.76 12.97 -21.37
C ASP A 361 9.35 13.53 -21.68
N VAL A 362 8.54 12.80 -22.46
CA VAL A 362 7.22 13.28 -22.89
C VAL A 362 6.24 13.38 -21.72
N TYR A 363 6.29 12.45 -20.76
CA TYR A 363 5.37 12.42 -19.61
C TYR A 363 6.04 12.83 -18.28
N GLY A 364 7.26 13.35 -18.30
CA GLY A 364 7.95 13.84 -17.10
C GLY A 364 8.26 12.77 -16.05
N LEU A 365 8.37 11.50 -16.43
CA LEU A 365 8.50 10.37 -15.50
C LEU A 365 9.86 10.33 -14.79
N VAL A 366 10.88 10.97 -15.37
CA VAL A 366 12.22 11.08 -14.77
C VAL A 366 12.22 12.06 -13.59
N ALA A 367 11.41 13.12 -13.66
CA ALA A 367 11.41 14.23 -12.72
C ALA A 367 10.25 14.19 -11.70
N THR A 368 9.36 13.19 -11.80
CA THR A 368 8.20 13.07 -10.91
C THR A 368 8.62 12.90 -9.45
N ARG A 369 7.87 13.55 -8.54
CA ARG A 369 8.00 13.39 -7.10
C ARG A 369 7.15 12.26 -6.55
N ASN A 370 6.19 11.75 -7.33
CA ASN A 370 5.37 10.63 -6.94
C ASN A 370 6.22 9.34 -6.89
N ALA A 371 6.42 8.81 -5.67
CA ALA A 371 7.29 7.66 -5.44
C ALA A 371 6.79 6.37 -6.11
N GLU A 372 5.47 6.18 -6.25
CA GLU A 372 4.89 5.00 -6.92
C GLU A 372 5.15 5.01 -8.43
N VAL A 373 5.02 6.17 -9.08
CA VAL A 373 5.32 6.35 -10.51
C VAL A 373 6.83 6.23 -10.73
N ARG A 374 7.63 6.92 -9.91
CA ARG A 374 9.09 6.92 -10.00
C ARG A 374 9.66 5.51 -9.88
N MET A 375 9.25 4.74 -8.87
CA MET A 375 9.72 3.37 -8.65
C MET A 375 9.42 2.47 -9.85
N ARG A 376 8.22 2.53 -10.42
CA ARG A 376 7.85 1.68 -11.58
C ARG A 376 8.59 2.08 -12.85
N PHE A 377 8.72 3.37 -13.12
CA PHE A 377 9.48 3.83 -14.29
C PHE A 377 10.96 3.47 -14.18
N GLN A 378 11.55 3.63 -12.99
CA GLN A 378 12.91 3.19 -12.71
C GLN A 378 13.10 1.68 -12.87
N THR A 379 12.17 0.88 -12.34
CA THR A 379 12.14 -0.58 -12.51
C THR A 379 12.13 -0.96 -13.99
N LEU A 380 11.26 -0.32 -14.78
CA LEU A 380 11.15 -0.56 -16.23
C LEU A 380 12.46 -0.23 -16.95
N CYS A 381 13.09 0.90 -16.59
CA CYS A 381 14.38 1.30 -17.16
C CYS A 381 15.52 0.34 -16.80
N ILE A 382 15.63 -0.07 -15.52
CA ILE A 382 16.68 -0.99 -15.07
C ILE A 382 16.56 -2.34 -15.80
N ARG A 383 15.35 -2.93 -15.81
CA ARG A 383 15.11 -4.22 -16.47
C ARG A 383 15.26 -4.17 -18.00
N SER A 384 15.19 -2.98 -18.57
CA SER A 384 15.44 -2.72 -19.99
C SER A 384 16.88 -2.28 -20.29
N GLU A 385 17.79 -2.40 -19.32
CA GLU A 385 19.21 -2.00 -19.43
C GLU A 385 19.42 -0.53 -19.85
N ALA A 386 18.47 0.34 -19.51
CA ALA A 386 18.50 1.76 -19.84
C ALA A 386 19.33 2.55 -18.81
N ALA A 387 20.67 2.48 -18.94
CA ALA A 387 21.63 3.01 -17.97
C ALA A 387 21.50 4.51 -17.63
N PHE A 388 20.81 5.30 -18.47
CA PHE A 388 20.62 6.73 -18.24
C PHE A 388 19.87 7.06 -16.94
N ILE A 389 19.08 6.12 -16.43
CA ILE A 389 18.26 6.31 -15.23
C ILE A 389 19.06 6.20 -13.93
N LEU A 390 20.28 5.67 -13.99
CA LEU A 390 21.07 5.31 -12.80
C LEU A 390 21.23 6.47 -11.80
N PRO A 391 21.51 7.73 -12.20
CA PRO A 391 21.60 8.84 -11.26
C PRO A 391 20.31 9.09 -10.47
N GLN A 392 19.15 8.95 -11.11
CA GLN A 392 17.85 9.13 -10.48
C GLN A 392 17.50 7.96 -9.55
N VAL A 393 17.91 6.75 -9.90
CA VAL A 393 17.76 5.56 -9.05
C VAL A 393 18.64 5.68 -7.81
N GLU A 394 19.91 6.07 -7.96
CA GLU A 394 20.81 6.27 -6.82
C GLU A 394 20.27 7.33 -5.85
N THR A 395 19.79 8.46 -6.38
CA THR A 395 19.15 9.50 -5.56
C THR A 395 17.95 8.94 -4.79
N PHE A 396 17.08 8.18 -5.48
CA PHE A 396 15.88 7.61 -4.87
C PHE A 396 16.21 6.57 -3.77
N LEU A 397 17.25 5.77 -3.97
CA LEU A 397 17.71 4.80 -2.98
C LEU A 397 18.33 5.48 -1.76
N LYS A 398 19.02 6.61 -1.93
CA LYS A 398 19.70 7.31 -0.83
C LYS A 398 18.79 8.24 -0.02
N GLU A 399 17.69 8.72 -0.60
CA GLU A 399 16.82 9.71 0.06
C GLU A 399 15.68 9.12 0.90
N GLN A 400 15.41 7.81 0.84
CA GLN A 400 14.36 7.15 1.63
C GLN A 400 14.66 5.66 1.88
N GLY A 401 13.97 5.05 2.84
CA GLY A 401 14.20 3.67 3.31
C GLY A 401 12.99 2.74 3.20
N ARG A 402 11.91 3.15 2.53
CA ARG A 402 10.68 2.35 2.40
C ARG A 402 10.97 1.07 1.62
N MET A 403 10.84 -0.09 2.28
CA MET A 403 11.23 -1.39 1.72
C MET A 403 10.49 -1.75 0.43
N LYS A 404 9.24 -1.27 0.27
CA LYS A 404 8.45 -1.39 -0.97
C LYS A 404 9.20 -0.85 -2.19
N TYR A 405 10.06 0.15 -2.02
CA TYR A 405 10.80 0.78 -3.10
C TYR A 405 12.26 0.34 -3.14
N VAL A 406 12.98 0.42 -2.01
CA VAL A 406 14.42 0.18 -2.01
C VAL A 406 14.77 -1.26 -2.36
N ARG A 407 14.07 -2.25 -1.79
CA ARG A 407 14.44 -3.67 -1.99
C ARG A 407 14.26 -4.12 -3.44
N PRO A 408 13.12 -3.88 -4.11
CA PRO A 408 12.98 -4.27 -5.51
C PRO A 408 14.02 -3.59 -6.42
N LEU A 409 14.30 -2.31 -6.20
CA LEU A 409 15.29 -1.59 -7.02
C LEU A 409 16.71 -2.11 -6.82
N TYR A 410 17.13 -2.44 -5.60
CA TYR A 410 18.42 -3.11 -5.37
C TYR A 410 18.48 -4.45 -6.09
N ARG A 411 17.43 -5.29 -5.99
CA ARG A 411 17.36 -6.59 -6.66
C ARG A 411 17.44 -6.45 -8.19
N ASP A 412 16.73 -5.49 -8.76
CA ASP A 412 16.75 -5.26 -10.21
C ASP A 412 18.09 -4.70 -10.67
N LEU A 413 18.73 -3.80 -9.90
CA LEU A 413 20.08 -3.32 -10.22
C LEU A 413 21.12 -4.44 -10.14
N LEU A 414 21.04 -5.32 -9.14
CA LEU A 414 21.97 -6.45 -8.98
C LEU A 414 21.88 -7.45 -10.14
N LYS A 415 20.70 -7.59 -10.76
CA LYS A 415 20.48 -8.40 -11.96
C LYS A 415 20.91 -7.71 -13.26
N SER A 416 20.96 -6.38 -13.27
CA SER A 416 21.29 -5.58 -14.45
C SER A 416 22.78 -5.54 -14.73
N GLN A 417 23.15 -5.55 -16.02
CA GLN A 417 24.53 -5.47 -16.47
C GLN A 417 25.19 -4.13 -16.09
N PHE A 418 24.47 -3.02 -16.25
CA PHE A 418 25.00 -1.70 -15.87
C PHE A 418 24.87 -1.42 -14.37
N GLY A 419 23.91 -2.05 -13.70
CA GLY A 419 23.48 -1.71 -12.35
C GLY A 419 24.26 -2.39 -11.23
N ALA A 420 24.79 -3.60 -11.44
CA ALA A 420 25.23 -4.47 -10.33
C ALA A 420 26.34 -3.86 -9.46
N ALA A 421 27.39 -3.31 -10.07
CA ALA A 421 28.47 -2.64 -9.35
C ALA A 421 27.99 -1.38 -8.63
N ALA A 422 27.07 -0.63 -9.25
CA ALA A 422 26.48 0.55 -8.65
C ALA A 422 25.61 0.18 -7.43
N ALA A 423 24.80 -0.89 -7.51
CA ALA A 423 23.98 -1.36 -6.40
C ALA A 423 24.81 -1.61 -5.13
N ARG A 424 25.93 -2.33 -5.26
CA ARG A 424 26.82 -2.64 -4.14
C ARG A 424 27.45 -1.39 -3.53
N ARG A 425 27.91 -0.47 -4.38
CA ARG A 425 28.46 0.82 -3.94
C ARG A 425 27.40 1.66 -3.23
N ILE A 426 26.23 1.83 -3.84
CA ILE A 426 25.12 2.63 -3.29
C ILE A 426 24.71 2.07 -1.92
N PHE A 427 24.59 0.74 -1.80
CA PHE A 427 24.27 0.12 -0.52
C PHE A 427 25.37 0.32 0.51
N ALA A 428 26.65 0.17 0.14
CA ALA A 428 27.77 0.44 1.05
C ALA A 428 27.76 1.88 1.57
N ASP A 429 27.41 2.85 0.71
CA ASP A 429 27.29 4.27 1.05
C ASP A 429 26.08 4.57 1.97
N ALA A 430 24.94 3.90 1.75
CA ALA A 430 23.65 4.25 2.36
C ALA A 430 23.21 3.32 3.50
N LYS A 431 23.85 2.18 3.70
CA LYS A 431 23.36 1.13 4.63
C LYS A 431 23.08 1.63 6.04
N GLU A 432 23.87 2.59 6.55
CA GLU A 432 23.72 3.10 7.92
C GLU A 432 22.59 4.12 8.07
N SER A 433 22.03 4.65 6.97
CA SER A 433 20.86 5.54 7.02
C SER A 433 19.53 4.79 6.93
N TYR A 434 19.54 3.51 6.56
CA TYR A 434 18.33 2.69 6.54
C TYR A 434 17.94 2.19 7.94
N HIS A 435 16.64 1.98 8.13
CA HIS A 435 16.15 1.24 9.29
C HIS A 435 16.83 -0.13 9.40
N PRO A 436 17.13 -0.65 10.62
CA PRO A 436 17.82 -1.93 10.81
C PRO A 436 17.18 -3.12 10.05
N ILE A 437 15.84 -3.17 10.00
CA ILE A 437 15.10 -4.20 9.22
C ILE A 437 15.37 -4.04 7.72
N ALA A 438 15.23 -2.83 7.17
CA ALA A 438 15.51 -2.58 5.75
C ALA A 438 16.96 -2.92 5.42
N ARG A 439 17.93 -2.50 6.26
CA ARG A 439 19.35 -2.84 6.11
C ARG A 439 19.59 -4.36 6.11
N LYS A 440 19.03 -5.09 7.08
CA LYS A 440 19.12 -6.57 7.16
C LYS A 440 18.61 -7.22 5.88
N MET A 441 17.44 -6.79 5.40
CA MET A 441 16.80 -7.40 4.24
C MET A 441 17.50 -7.06 2.93
N ILE A 442 17.97 -5.82 2.74
CA ILE A 442 18.76 -5.43 1.57
C ILE A 442 20.13 -6.13 1.58
N GLN A 443 20.78 -6.29 2.74
CA GLN A 443 22.02 -7.04 2.85
C GLN A 443 21.84 -8.49 2.38
N LYS A 444 20.78 -9.18 2.83
CA LYS A 444 20.43 -10.52 2.33
C LYS A 444 20.27 -10.54 0.81
N ASP A 445 19.60 -9.52 0.25
CA ASP A 445 19.42 -9.42 -1.19
C ASP A 445 20.76 -9.16 -1.91
N VAL A 446 21.65 -8.32 -1.38
CA VAL A 446 22.98 -8.01 -1.94
C VAL A 446 23.92 -9.21 -1.88
N ASP A 447 23.86 -10.02 -0.83
CA ASP A 447 24.71 -11.20 -0.65
C ASP A 447 24.28 -12.39 -1.52
N ALA A 448 23.03 -12.40 -2.01
CA ALA A 448 22.47 -13.49 -2.82
C ALA A 448 22.84 -13.41 -4.31
N TYR A 449 23.23 -12.24 -4.80
CA TYR A 449 23.80 -12.01 -6.15
C TYR A 449 25.30 -11.76 -6.02
#